data_AF-A0A509L7H1-F1
#
_entry.id   AF-A0A509L7H1-F1
#
_cell.length_a   1.000
_cell.length_b   1.000
_cell.length_c   1.000
_cell.angle_alpha   90.00
_cell.angle_beta   90.00
_cell.angle_gamma   90.00
#
_symmetry.space_group_name_H-M   'P 1'
#
loop_
_entity.id
_entity.type
_entity.pdbx_description
1 polymer ?
#
loop_
_entity_poly.entity_id
_entity_poly.type
_entity_poly.pdbx_seq_one_letter_code
_entity_poly.pdbx_strand_id
1 'polypeptide(L)'
;MTMLGKIGKWKQVFGRSLLYAQLVERFGAYQTWGHKAYPKGKREEYEIFLYDFASVMTILSGDATTSEAVRMQIRYAITTQEYFKTSAVVYNHIVNFMAAYVSGFITNKDFPDTILMDKEL
;
A
#
# COMPACT_ATOMS: atom_id res chain seq x y z
N MET A 1 -24.45 -11.22 2.22
CA MET A 1 -23.24 -10.78 1.50
C MET A 1 -23.27 -11.35 0.09
N THR A 2 -23.51 -10.52 -0.92
CA THR A 2 -23.72 -10.93 -2.33
C THR A 2 -22.39 -11.31 -3.01
N MET A 3 -22.44 -12.14 -4.06
CA MET A 3 -21.24 -12.55 -4.82
C MET A 3 -20.45 -11.36 -5.38
N LEU A 4 -21.13 -10.28 -5.77
CA LEU A 4 -20.50 -9.03 -6.23
C LEU A 4 -19.62 -8.38 -5.15
N GLY A 5 -20.05 -8.42 -3.88
CA GLY A 5 -19.26 -7.90 -2.75
C GLY A 5 -18.02 -8.74 -2.43
N LYS A 6 -18.01 -10.03 -2.77
CA LYS A 6 -16.84 -10.91 -2.61
C LYS A 6 -15.78 -10.63 -3.68
N ILE A 7 -16.20 -10.39 -4.93
CA ILE A 7 -15.31 -10.09 -6.05
C ILE A 7 -14.60 -8.74 -5.83
N GLY A 8 -15.33 -7.71 -5.36
CA GLY A 8 -14.75 -6.39 -5.07
C GLY A 8 -13.68 -6.42 -3.96
N LYS A 9 -13.92 -7.16 -2.87
CA LYS A 9 -12.92 -7.33 -1.79
C LYS A 9 -11.71 -8.14 -2.23
N TRP A 10 -11.90 -9.17 -3.06
CA TRP A 10 -10.81 -10.00 -3.57
C TRP A 10 -9.87 -9.21 -4.49
N LYS A 11 -10.43 -8.39 -5.39
CA LYS A 11 -9.66 -7.47 -6.26
C LYS A 11 -8.79 -6.50 -5.44
N GLN A 12 -9.29 -5.98 -4.33
CA GLN A 12 -8.54 -5.06 -3.47
C GLN A 12 -7.37 -5.72 -2.73
N VAL A 13 -7.53 -6.97 -2.27
CA VAL A 13 -6.45 -7.71 -1.58
C VAL A 13 -5.38 -8.18 -2.57
N PHE A 14 -5.80 -8.69 -3.73
CA PHE A 14 -4.90 -9.11 -4.79
C PHE A 14 -4.06 -7.95 -5.32
N GLY A 15 -4.70 -6.80 -5.62
CA GLY A 15 -4.01 -5.62 -6.14
C GLY A 15 -2.91 -5.10 -5.21
N ARG A 16 -3.16 -5.07 -3.89
CA ARG A 16 -2.15 -4.66 -2.90
C ARG A 16 -0.98 -5.64 -2.82
N SER A 17 -1.27 -6.94 -2.79
CA SER A 17 -0.22 -7.97 -2.73
C SER A 17 0.67 -7.94 -3.97
N LEU A 18 0.07 -7.74 -5.15
CA LEU A 18 0.79 -7.59 -6.41
C LEU A 18 1.64 -6.30 -6.43
N LEU A 19 1.10 -5.19 -5.94
CA LEU A 19 1.81 -3.91 -5.82
C LEU A 19 3.11 -4.09 -5.03
N TYR A 20 3.03 -4.65 -3.82
CA TYR A 20 4.21 -4.80 -2.96
C TYR A 20 5.20 -5.83 -3.48
N ALA A 21 4.73 -6.92 -4.10
CA ALA A 21 5.63 -7.89 -4.75
C ALA A 21 6.46 -7.22 -5.85
N GLN A 22 5.83 -6.43 -6.73
CA GLN A 22 6.54 -5.73 -7.80
C GLN A 22 7.46 -4.62 -7.27
N LEU A 23 7.08 -3.93 -6.19
CA LEU A 23 7.95 -2.95 -5.53
C LEU A 23 9.23 -3.60 -5.01
N VAL A 24 9.12 -4.75 -4.33
CA VAL A 24 10.26 -5.50 -3.82
C VAL A 24 11.16 -5.98 -4.95
N GLU A 25 10.57 -6.53 -6.00
CA GLU A 25 11.31 -7.02 -7.18
C GLU A 25 12.10 -5.90 -7.87
N ARG A 26 11.51 -4.72 -8.05
CA ARG A 26 12.12 -3.61 -8.82
C ARG A 26 13.01 -2.69 -8.00
N PHE A 27 12.63 -2.43 -6.76
CA PHE A 27 13.22 -1.38 -5.93
C PHE A 27 13.76 -1.88 -4.59
N GLY A 28 13.57 -3.17 -4.27
CA GLY A 28 13.96 -3.75 -2.99
C GLY A 28 13.04 -3.38 -1.84
N ALA A 29 13.32 -3.95 -0.67
CA ALA A 29 12.59 -3.68 0.56
C ALA A 29 12.72 -2.21 1.01
N TYR A 30 11.71 -1.72 1.72
CA TYR A 30 11.58 -0.32 2.12
C TYR A 30 12.78 0.20 2.92
N GLN A 31 13.41 -0.63 3.75
CA GLN A 31 14.58 -0.22 4.54
C GLN A 31 15.76 0.20 3.65
N THR A 32 15.84 -0.33 2.42
CA THR A 32 16.89 0.04 1.46
C THR A 32 16.66 1.43 0.85
N TRP A 33 15.46 2.01 1.01
CA TRP A 33 15.12 3.33 0.49
C TRP A 33 15.60 4.47 1.42
N GLY A 34 16.09 4.13 2.62
CA GLY A 34 16.55 5.09 3.61
C GLY A 34 15.42 5.90 4.24
N HIS A 35 14.28 5.25 4.52
CA HIS A 35 13.07 5.84 5.11
C HIS A 35 12.47 7.00 4.31
N LYS A 36 12.68 7.00 2.99
CA LYS A 36 12.11 7.99 2.05
C LYS A 36 10.82 7.46 1.44
N ALA A 37 9.98 8.35 0.94
CA ALA A 37 8.73 7.99 0.25
C ALA A 37 8.93 7.30 -1.11
N TYR A 38 10.17 7.25 -1.61
CA TYR A 38 10.57 6.65 -2.89
C TYR A 38 12.00 6.11 -2.80
N PRO A 39 12.40 5.17 -3.68
CA PRO A 39 13.72 4.56 -3.64
C PRO A 39 14.84 5.55 -4.00
N LYS A 40 15.96 5.51 -3.25
CA LYS A 40 17.08 6.44 -3.42
C LYS A 40 17.64 6.37 -4.84
N GLY A 41 17.68 7.51 -5.52
CA GLY A 41 18.25 7.62 -6.88
C GLY A 41 17.36 7.10 -8.00
N LYS A 42 16.16 6.57 -7.70
CA LYS A 42 15.25 5.96 -8.69
C LYS A 42 13.89 6.64 -8.76
N ARG A 43 13.84 7.95 -8.53
CA ARG A 43 12.56 8.70 -8.47
C ARG A 43 11.78 8.59 -9.78
N GLU A 44 12.43 8.78 -10.92
CA GLU A 44 11.77 8.72 -12.23
C GLU A 44 11.22 7.32 -12.53
N GLU A 45 12.04 6.28 -12.36
CA GLU A 45 11.62 4.87 -12.50
C GLU A 45 10.43 4.53 -11.58
N TYR A 46 10.44 5.04 -10.34
CA TYR A 46 9.36 4.86 -9.39
C TYR A 46 8.07 5.55 -9.86
N GLU A 47 8.13 6.79 -10.36
CA GLU A 47 6.94 7.48 -10.87
C GLU A 47 6.35 6.80 -12.11
N ILE A 48 7.19 6.29 -13.02
CA ILE A 48 6.76 5.49 -14.18
C ILE A 48 6.05 4.23 -13.69
N PHE A 49 6.65 3.51 -12.74
CA PHE A 49 6.04 2.33 -12.14
C PHE A 49 4.64 2.62 -11.55
N LEU A 50 4.49 3.72 -10.81
CA LEU A 50 3.20 4.10 -10.22
C LEU A 50 2.14 4.35 -11.30
N TYR A 51 2.53 5.00 -12.41
CA TYR A 51 1.65 5.28 -13.54
C TYR A 51 1.24 3.99 -14.27
N ASP A 52 2.20 3.14 -14.58
CA ASP A 52 1.97 1.87 -15.29
C ASP A 52 1.10 0.93 -14.44
N PHE A 53 1.41 0.81 -13.15
CA PHE A 53 0.65 -0.03 -12.24
C PHE A 53 -0.80 0.45 -12.10
N ALA A 54 -1.01 1.77 -11.96
CA ALA A 54 -2.35 2.35 -11.92
C ALA A 54 -3.15 2.08 -13.21
N SER A 55 -2.49 2.12 -14.37
CA SER A 55 -3.10 1.81 -15.66
C SER A 55 -3.53 0.34 -15.74
N VAL A 56 -2.64 -0.58 -15.34
CA VAL A 56 -2.97 -2.02 -15.26
C VAL A 56 -4.13 -2.27 -14.32
N MET A 57 -4.12 -1.65 -13.14
CA MET A 57 -5.20 -1.82 -12.17
C MET A 57 -6.53 -1.27 -12.67
N THR A 58 -6.53 -0.16 -13.40
CA THR A 58 -7.74 0.40 -14.03
C THR A 58 -8.36 -0.60 -15.01
N ILE A 59 -7.53 -1.25 -15.84
CA ILE A 59 -7.99 -2.26 -16.80
C ILE A 59 -8.55 -3.49 -16.08
N LEU A 60 -7.88 -3.97 -15.02
CA LEU A 60 -8.27 -5.17 -14.29
C LEU A 60 -9.51 -4.96 -13.38
N SER A 61 -9.62 -3.78 -12.77
CA SER A 61 -10.75 -3.47 -11.88
C SER A 61 -12.01 -3.13 -12.66
N GLY A 62 -11.87 -2.42 -13.79
CA GLY A 62 -12.95 -1.71 -14.48
C GLY A 62 -13.21 -0.31 -13.91
N ASP A 63 -12.49 0.07 -12.85
CA ASP A 63 -12.62 1.33 -12.12
C ASP A 63 -11.34 2.17 -12.25
N ALA A 64 -11.49 3.47 -12.50
CA ALA A 64 -10.36 4.39 -12.62
C ALA A 64 -9.47 4.37 -11.37
N THR A 65 -8.21 3.97 -11.56
CA THR A 65 -7.15 3.99 -10.53
C THR A 65 -6.08 4.99 -10.96
N THR A 66 -5.73 5.92 -10.06
CA THR A 66 -4.70 6.93 -10.33
C THR A 66 -3.36 6.53 -9.72
N SER A 67 -2.26 7.06 -10.27
CA SER A 67 -0.93 6.89 -9.68
C SER A 67 -0.84 7.43 -8.24
N GLU A 68 -1.58 8.50 -7.92
CA GLU A 68 -1.68 9.00 -6.54
C GLU A 68 -2.39 8.00 -5.62
N ALA A 69 -3.43 7.30 -6.09
CA ALA A 69 -4.09 6.26 -5.30
C ALA A 69 -3.12 5.11 -4.97
N VAL A 70 -2.28 4.71 -5.93
CA VAL A 70 -1.21 3.72 -5.71
C VAL A 70 -0.17 4.24 -4.72
N ARG A 71 0.29 5.49 -4.89
CA ARG A 71 1.23 6.15 -3.97
C ARG A 71 0.69 6.19 -2.55
N MET A 72 -0.60 6.47 -2.38
CA MET A 72 -1.25 6.50 -1.07
C MET A 72 -1.30 5.11 -0.43
N GLN A 73 -1.48 4.03 -1.19
CA GLN A 73 -1.38 2.67 -0.65
C GLN A 73 0.00 2.43 -0.02
N ILE A 74 1.08 2.79 -0.74
CA ILE A 74 2.45 2.66 -0.24
C ILE A 74 2.66 3.51 1.01
N ARG A 75 2.20 4.76 0.99
CA ARG A 75 2.27 5.65 2.18
C ARG A 75 1.58 5.04 3.39
N TYR A 76 0.38 4.47 3.22
CA TYR A 76 -0.33 3.83 4.31
C TYR A 76 0.45 2.65 4.92
N ALA A 77 1.20 1.87 4.13
CA ALA A 77 2.03 0.79 4.65
C ALA A 77 3.16 1.28 5.57
N ILE A 78 3.62 2.52 5.40
CA ILE A 78 4.76 3.10 6.14
C ILE A 78 4.33 4.24 7.08
N THR A 79 3.02 4.41 7.28
CA THR A 79 2.46 5.46 8.13
C THR A 79 2.63 5.11 9.62
N THR A 80 2.90 6.12 10.44
CA THR A 80 3.05 6.02 11.90
C THR A 80 1.77 6.42 12.64
N GLN A 81 1.67 6.02 13.92
CA GLN A 81 0.50 6.22 14.79
C GLN A 81 0.03 7.69 14.87
N GLU A 82 0.94 8.65 14.79
CA GLU A 82 0.64 10.10 14.84
C GLU A 82 -0.27 10.58 13.69
N TYR A 83 -0.40 9.79 12.63
CA TYR A 83 -1.24 10.09 11.48
C TYR A 83 -2.58 9.34 11.47
N PHE A 84 -2.89 8.54 12.49
CA PHE A 84 -4.13 7.74 12.59
C PHE A 84 -5.32 8.58 13.07
N LYS A 85 -5.72 9.57 12.26
CA LYS A 85 -6.78 10.52 12.59
C LYS A 85 -8.20 9.98 12.42
N THR A 86 -8.38 8.88 11.69
CA THR A 86 -9.70 8.29 11.40
C THR A 86 -9.63 6.77 11.31
N SER A 87 -10.76 6.11 11.56
CA SER A 87 -10.89 4.66 11.38
C SER A 87 -10.59 4.20 9.96
N ALA A 88 -10.88 5.02 8.95
CA ALA A 88 -10.56 4.74 7.56
C ALA A 88 -9.04 4.74 7.29
N VAL A 89 -8.29 5.65 7.92
CA VAL A 89 -6.82 5.66 7.84
C VAL A 89 -6.23 4.44 8.53
N VAL A 90 -6.73 4.08 9.71
CA VAL A 90 -6.29 2.89 10.45
C VAL A 90 -6.55 1.62 9.65
N TYR A 91 -7.76 1.48 9.10
CA TYR A 91 -8.09 0.34 8.24
C TYR A 91 -7.13 0.24 7.06
N ASN A 92 -6.91 1.34 6.33
CA ASN A 92 -6.01 1.36 5.18
C ASN A 92 -4.56 1.08 5.56
N HIS A 93 -4.09 1.57 6.72
CA HIS A 93 -2.79 1.23 7.25
C HIS A 93 -2.68 -0.29 7.44
N ILE A 94 -3.60 -0.91 8.21
CA ILE A 94 -3.56 -2.34 8.52
C ILE A 94 -3.52 -3.19 7.24
N VAL A 95 -4.41 -2.95 6.27
CA VAL A 95 -4.47 -3.79 5.07
C VAL A 95 -3.27 -3.60 4.14
N ASN A 96 -2.69 -2.40 4.08
CA ASN A 96 -1.47 -2.13 3.30
C ASN A 96 -0.23 -2.70 3.99
N PHE A 97 -0.14 -2.50 5.30
CA PHE A 97 0.94 -3.00 6.15
C PHE A 97 1.04 -4.52 6.06
N MET A 98 -0.08 -5.23 6.20
CA MET A 98 -0.10 -6.69 6.09
C MET A 98 0.33 -7.18 4.70
N ALA A 99 -0.16 -6.54 3.64
CA ALA A 99 0.24 -6.91 2.27
C ALA A 99 1.73 -6.63 2.03
N ALA A 100 2.22 -5.48 2.50
CA ALA A 100 3.64 -5.12 2.44
C ALA A 100 4.52 -6.11 3.19
N TYR A 101 4.11 -6.53 4.38
CA TYR A 101 4.84 -7.50 5.19
C TYR A 101 4.92 -8.87 4.51
N VAL A 102 3.79 -9.40 4.03
CA VAL A 102 3.74 -10.70 3.34
C VAL A 102 4.60 -10.70 2.07
N SER A 103 4.66 -9.58 1.36
CA SER A 103 5.51 -9.43 0.17
C SER A 103 6.99 -9.17 0.48
N GLY A 104 7.37 -9.00 1.74
CA GLY A 104 8.75 -8.66 2.14
C GLY A 104 9.14 -7.20 1.87
N PHE A 105 8.16 -6.32 1.63
CA PHE A 105 8.41 -4.89 1.47
C PHE A 105 8.79 -4.23 2.80
N ILE A 106 8.17 -4.67 3.89
CA ILE A 106 8.50 -4.30 5.27
C ILE A 106 8.75 -5.56 6.10
N THR A 107 9.32 -5.39 7.30
CA THR A 107 9.69 -6.47 8.21
C THR A 107 8.94 -6.39 9.53
N ASN A 108 9.07 -7.42 10.37
CA ASN A 108 8.50 -7.42 11.72
C ASN A 108 9.05 -6.30 12.62
N LYS A 109 10.22 -5.74 12.32
CA LYS A 109 10.78 -4.58 13.03
C LYS A 109 9.95 -3.31 12.83
N ASP A 110 9.14 -3.28 11.78
CA ASP A 110 8.27 -2.16 11.44
C ASP A 110 6.88 -2.30 12.12
N PHE A 111 6.64 -3.38 12.88
CA PHE A 111 5.35 -3.62 13.53
C PHE A 111 5.15 -2.67 14.71
N PRO A 112 4.03 -1.94 14.76
CA PRO A 112 3.68 -1.22 15.96
C PRO A 112 3.33 -2.22 17.08
N ASP A 113 3.81 -1.98 18.30
CA ASP A 113 3.44 -2.78 19.47
C ASP A 113 1.93 -2.70 19.75
N THR A 114 1.31 -1.56 19.45
CA THR A 114 -0.13 -1.33 19.60
C THR A 114 -0.59 -0.29 18.58
N ILE A 115 -1.74 -0.53 17.95
CA ILE A 115 -2.45 0.46 17.13
C ILE A 115 -3.60 1.01 17.95
N LEU A 116 -3.56 2.30 18.25
CA LEU A 116 -4.63 3.00 18.95
C LEU A 116 -5.56 3.68 17.96
N MET A 117 -6.86 3.65 18.24
CA MET A 117 -7.86 4.44 17.52
C MET A 117 -8.38 5.49 18.48
N ASP A 118 -8.25 6.76 18.15
CA ASP A 118 -8.97 7.80 18.88
C ASP A 118 -10.47 7.52 18.75
N LYS A 119 -11.12 7.33 19.90
CA LYS A 119 -12.55 7.01 20.00
C LYS A 119 -13.47 8.22 19.79
N GLU A 120 -12.90 9.40 19.54
CA GLU A 120 -13.66 10.64 19.41
C GLU A 120 -13.78 11.07 17.94
N LEU A 121 -14.77 10.47 17.25
CA LEU A 121 -15.41 11.05 16.05
C LEU A 121 -16.92 10.84 16.15
#